data_AF-A0A126PCB9-F1
#
_entry.id   AF-A0A126PCB9-F1
#
_cell.length_a   1.000
_cell.length_b   1.000
_cell.length_c   1.000
_cell.angle_alpha   90.00
_cell.angle_beta   90.00
_cell.angle_gamma   90.00
#
_symmetry.space_group_name_H-M   'P 1'
#
loop_
_entity.id
_entity.type
_entity.pdbx_description
1 polymer ?
#
loop_
_entity_poly.entity_id
_entity_poly.type
_entity_poly.pdbx_seq_one_letter_code
_entity_poly.pdbx_strand_id
1 'polypeptide(L)'
;MRKTVCVSIYYDSLNEWLFLDWEGELTLLDVQTACLEVANCFLIRPYPRVLNSNAQITGVSWSVAAWLATEFLPHVTLAGITHVAWVTSSSLQGRFLVQTVLNWLPGPAVTSFDDTDAAVTWLQHSRPEHATGGTPLRPPATQAKVEKAFQDFCRKVTAQVPAL
;
A
#
# COMPACT_ATOMS: atom_id res chain seq x y z
N MET A 1 7.91 11.83 6.73
CA MET A 1 6.77 11.89 5.79
C MET A 1 7.33 11.91 4.37
N ARG A 2 6.82 11.07 3.48
CA ARG A 2 7.07 11.17 2.03
C ARG A 2 5.76 11.59 1.36
N LYS A 3 5.84 12.37 0.28
CA LYS A 3 4.65 12.80 -0.47
C LYS A 3 4.95 12.75 -1.96
N THR A 4 3.99 12.27 -2.73
CA THR A 4 3.96 12.33 -4.20
C THR A 4 2.76 13.18 -4.63
N VAL A 5 2.44 13.19 -5.93
CA VAL A 5 1.27 13.89 -6.46
C VAL A 5 -0.03 13.37 -5.84
N CYS A 6 -0.17 12.05 -5.63
CA CYS A 6 -1.44 11.43 -5.25
C CYS A 6 -1.40 10.57 -3.98
N VAL A 7 -0.25 10.44 -3.30
CA VAL A 7 -0.16 9.75 -2.01
C VAL A 7 0.75 10.46 -1.01
N SER A 8 0.28 10.54 0.23
CA SER A 8 1.09 10.88 1.41
C SER A 8 1.40 9.61 2.19
N ILE A 9 2.68 9.41 2.53
CA ILE A 9 3.17 8.22 3.22
C ILE A 9 3.78 8.63 4.56
N TYR A 10 3.22 8.12 5.65
CA TYR A 10 3.79 8.31 6.98
C TYR A 10 3.89 7.00 7.76
N TYR A 11 4.97 6.86 8.50
CA TYR A 11 5.08 5.79 9.48
C TYR A 11 4.64 6.33 10.83
N ASP A 12 3.55 5.78 11.37
CA ASP A 12 3.14 6.03 12.73
C ASP A 12 3.93 5.10 13.65
N SER A 13 4.94 5.64 14.34
CA SER A 13 5.78 4.85 15.24
C SER A 13 5.10 4.51 16.55
N LEU A 14 4.10 5.29 16.97
CA LEU A 14 3.35 5.03 18.21
C LEU A 14 2.45 3.82 18.01
N ASN A 15 1.77 3.77 16.87
CA ASN A 15 0.86 2.70 16.53
C ASN A 15 1.49 1.59 15.67
N GLU A 16 2.72 1.78 15.20
CA GLU A 16 3.52 0.86 14.39
C GLU A 16 2.87 0.37 13.08
N TRP A 17 2.31 1.29 12.30
CA TRP A 17 1.80 1.03 10.95
C TRP A 17 2.30 2.06 9.93
N LEU A 18 2.31 1.65 8.65
CA LEU A 18 2.47 2.58 7.55
C LEU A 18 1.08 3.12 7.16
N PHE A 19 0.91 4.42 7.10
CA PHE A 19 -0.27 5.03 6.49
C PHE A 19 0.01 5.48 5.08
N LEU A 20 -0.93 5.16 4.21
CA LEU A 20 -1.00 5.62 2.83
C LEU A 20 -2.28 6.44 2.69
N ASP A 21 -2.15 7.75 2.54
CA ASP A 21 -3.29 8.64 2.28
C ASP A 21 -3.32 8.98 0.79
N TRP A 22 -4.26 8.38 0.07
CA TRP A 22 -4.44 8.62 -1.36
C TRP A 22 -5.43 9.76 -1.57
N GLU A 23 -5.08 10.71 -2.44
CA GLU A 23 -5.87 11.91 -2.69
C GLU A 23 -5.94 12.29 -4.17
N GLY A 24 -7.03 12.95 -4.54
CA GLY A 24 -7.22 13.53 -5.87
C GLY A 24 -7.63 12.53 -6.95
N GLU A 25 -7.34 12.91 -8.21
CA GLU A 25 -7.64 12.09 -9.38
C GLU A 25 -6.44 11.20 -9.72
N LEU A 26 -6.64 9.88 -9.63
CA LEU A 26 -5.57 8.92 -9.84
C LEU A 26 -5.38 8.60 -11.32
N THR A 27 -4.31 9.13 -11.89
CA THR A 27 -3.81 8.72 -13.21
C THR A 27 -2.87 7.52 -13.09
N LEU A 28 -2.66 6.79 -14.19
CA LEU A 28 -1.73 5.64 -14.18
C LEU A 28 -0.29 6.07 -13.86
N LEU A 29 0.15 7.20 -14.41
CA LEU A 29 1.50 7.71 -14.20
C LEU A 29 1.72 8.08 -12.73
N ASP A 30 0.79 8.81 -12.12
CA ASP A 30 0.91 9.23 -10.72
C ASP A 30 0.91 8.01 -9.79
N VAL A 31 0.05 7.03 -10.05
CA VAL A 31 -0.01 5.79 -9.27
C VAL A 31 1.26 4.96 -9.43
N GLN A 32 1.82 4.87 -10.64
CA GLN A 32 3.10 4.18 -10.87
C GLN A 32 4.23 4.81 -10.04
N THR A 33 4.35 6.14 -10.07
CA THR A 33 5.34 6.88 -9.27
C THR A 33 5.08 6.71 -7.76
N ALA A 34 3.83 6.80 -7.33
CA ALA A 34 3.43 6.57 -5.94
C ALA A 34 3.78 5.16 -5.46
N CYS A 35 3.47 4.13 -6.24
CA CYS A 35 3.76 2.74 -5.92
C CYS A 35 5.27 2.46 -5.82
N LEU A 36 6.12 3.17 -6.58
CA LEU A 36 7.58 3.10 -6.41
C LEU A 36 8.02 3.62 -5.04
N GLU A 37 7.49 4.75 -4.58
CA GLU A 37 7.78 5.29 -3.24
C GLU A 37 7.25 4.39 -2.13
N VAL A 38 6.04 3.82 -2.30
CA VAL A 38 5.48 2.85 -1.35
C VAL A 38 6.35 1.60 -1.28
N ALA A 39 6.76 1.04 -2.42
CA ALA A 39 7.61 -0.14 -2.46
C ALA A 39 9.00 0.13 -1.83
N ASN A 40 9.57 1.31 -2.05
CA ASN A 40 10.82 1.73 -1.42
C ASN A 40 10.71 1.76 0.12
N CYS A 41 9.57 2.16 0.68
CA CYS A 41 9.33 2.04 2.12
C CYS A 41 9.47 0.58 2.60
N PHE A 42 8.80 -0.36 1.93
CA PHE A 42 8.82 -1.79 2.28
C PHE A 42 10.18 -2.48 2.05
N LEU A 43 11.00 -1.90 1.17
CA LEU A 43 12.37 -2.32 0.96
C LEU A 43 13.24 -1.99 2.18
N ILE A 44 13.16 -0.74 2.65
CA ILE A 44 13.98 -0.22 3.76
C ILE A 44 13.59 -0.89 5.08
N ARG A 45 12.30 -1.12 5.31
CA ARG A 45 11.77 -1.65 6.57
C ARG A 45 10.50 -2.46 6.33
N PRO A 46 10.29 -3.59 7.02
CA PRO A 46 9.00 -4.27 6.98
C PRO A 46 7.95 -3.48 7.79
N TYR A 47 6.75 -3.34 7.23
CA TYR A 47 5.58 -2.80 7.93
C TYR A 47 4.50 -3.89 7.94
N PRO A 48 4.32 -4.62 9.06
CA PRO A 48 3.32 -5.68 9.14
C PRO A 48 1.89 -5.17 9.06
N ARG A 49 1.67 -3.89 9.40
CA ARG A 49 0.35 -3.27 9.46
C ARG A 49 0.33 -2.02 8.60
N VAL A 50 -0.74 -1.88 7.81
CA VAL A 50 -0.94 -0.76 6.89
C VAL A 50 -2.34 -0.21 7.09
N LEU A 51 -2.44 1.12 7.20
CA LEU A 51 -3.70 1.83 7.06
C LEU A 51 -3.68 2.50 5.67
N ASN A 52 -4.55 2.05 4.78
CA ASN A 52 -4.65 2.56 3.41
C ASN A 52 -5.94 3.36 3.26
N SER A 53 -5.83 4.68 3.19
CA SER A 53 -6.95 5.59 3.06
C SER A 53 -7.17 6.01 1.61
N ASN A 54 -8.37 5.75 1.09
CA ASN A 54 -8.83 6.25 -0.21
C ASN A 54 -9.90 7.34 -0.05
N ALA A 55 -10.08 7.87 1.17
CA ALA A 55 -11.19 8.77 1.50
C ALA A 55 -11.16 10.06 0.65
N GLN A 56 -9.98 10.53 0.26
CA GLN A 56 -9.78 11.76 -0.51
C GLN A 56 -9.63 11.52 -2.03
N ILE A 57 -9.79 10.29 -2.50
CA ILE A 57 -9.79 10.00 -3.94
C ILE A 57 -11.08 10.54 -4.56
N THR A 58 -10.93 11.41 -5.56
CA THR A 58 -12.04 12.02 -6.30
C THR A 58 -12.33 11.33 -7.63
N GLY A 59 -11.38 10.54 -8.15
CA GLY A 59 -11.54 9.80 -9.40
C GLY A 59 -10.37 8.85 -9.65
N VAL A 60 -10.57 7.83 -10.48
CA VAL A 60 -9.53 6.88 -10.86
C VAL A 60 -9.67 6.49 -12.33
N SER A 61 -8.57 6.55 -13.08
CA SER A 61 -8.53 6.00 -14.43
C SER A 61 -8.70 4.47 -14.43
N TRP A 62 -9.44 3.94 -15.41
CA TRP A 62 -9.67 2.50 -15.59
C TRP A 62 -8.37 1.69 -15.68
N SER A 63 -7.31 2.26 -16.24
CA SER A 63 -6.02 1.59 -16.40
C SER A 63 -5.31 1.34 -15.07
N VAL A 64 -5.64 2.09 -14.01
CA VAL A 64 -5.02 1.97 -12.68
C VAL A 64 -5.37 0.64 -12.04
N ALA A 65 -6.66 0.25 -12.02
CA ALA A 65 -7.11 -0.97 -11.35
C ALA A 65 -6.46 -2.22 -11.97
N ALA A 66 -6.43 -2.30 -13.31
CA ALA A 66 -5.79 -3.39 -14.03
C ALA A 66 -4.29 -3.45 -13.72
N TRP A 67 -3.60 -2.31 -13.78
CA TRP A 67 -2.17 -2.25 -13.50
C TRP A 67 -1.83 -2.62 -12.06
N LEU A 68 -2.57 -2.12 -11.06
CA LEU A 68 -2.36 -2.48 -9.66
C LEU A 68 -2.47 -4.00 -9.45
N ALA A 69 -3.51 -4.62 -10.02
CA ALA A 69 -3.75 -6.04 -9.88
C ALA A 69 -2.64 -6.92 -10.47
N THR A 70 -2.08 -6.55 -11.63
CA THR A 70 -1.07 -7.36 -12.31
C THR A 70 0.36 -7.01 -11.93
N GLU A 71 0.63 -5.76 -11.53
CA GLU A 71 1.99 -5.24 -11.38
C GLU A 71 2.38 -4.94 -9.94
N PHE A 72 1.46 -4.49 -9.08
CA PHE A 72 1.80 -4.03 -7.74
C PHE A 72 1.41 -5.05 -6.66
N LEU A 73 0.15 -5.48 -6.63
CA LEU A 73 -0.38 -6.36 -5.59
C LEU A 73 0.38 -7.69 -5.41
N PRO A 74 0.90 -8.36 -6.46
CA PRO A 74 1.67 -9.59 -6.28
C PRO A 74 2.91 -9.42 -5.37
N HIS A 75 3.42 -8.20 -5.22
CA HIS A 75 4.59 -7.89 -4.41
C HIS A 75 4.25 -7.54 -2.95
N VAL A 76 2.99 -7.19 -2.66
CA VAL A 76 2.51 -6.76 -1.34
C VAL A 76 2.65 -7.89 -0.31
N THR A 77 2.32 -9.13 -0.67
CA THR A 77 2.45 -10.29 0.23
C THR A 77 3.92 -10.57 0.59
N LEU A 78 4.85 -10.34 -0.35
CA LEU A 78 6.28 -10.53 -0.13
C LEU A 78 6.86 -9.51 0.88
N ALA A 79 6.23 -8.35 1.01
CA ALA A 79 6.65 -7.30 1.93
C ALA A 79 6.44 -7.65 3.42
N GLY A 80 5.71 -8.74 3.72
CA GLY A 80 5.45 -9.20 5.09
C GLY A 80 4.29 -8.47 5.78
N ILE A 81 3.35 -7.94 4.99
CA ILE A 81 2.13 -7.32 5.49
C ILE A 81 1.18 -8.41 6.00
N THR A 82 0.65 -8.22 7.20
CA THR A 82 -0.29 -9.16 7.84
C THR A 82 -1.69 -8.56 8.00
N HIS A 83 -1.80 -7.25 8.22
CA HIS A 83 -3.08 -6.54 8.36
C HIS A 83 -3.12 -5.29 7.50
N VAL A 84 -4.23 -5.12 6.80
CA VAL A 84 -4.51 -3.90 6.05
C VAL A 84 -5.89 -3.39 6.45
N ALA A 85 -5.93 -2.22 7.07
CA ALA A 85 -7.16 -1.47 7.23
C ALA A 85 -7.33 -0.58 6.00
N TRP A 86 -8.39 -0.80 5.23
CA TRP A 86 -8.61 -0.11 3.96
C TRP A 86 -9.83 0.81 4.05
N VAL A 87 -9.63 2.13 4.04
CA VAL A 87 -10.74 3.10 4.00
C VAL A 87 -11.15 3.28 2.55
N THR A 88 -12.42 3.03 2.24
CA THR A 88 -12.94 3.16 0.88
C THR A 88 -13.17 4.62 0.49
N SER A 89 -13.16 4.91 -0.81
CA SER A 89 -13.56 6.23 -1.31
C SER A 89 -15.09 6.35 -1.28
N SER A 90 -15.59 7.57 -1.14
CA SER A 90 -17.01 7.87 -1.39
C SER A 90 -17.39 7.81 -2.88
N SER A 91 -16.41 7.86 -3.79
CA SER A 91 -16.63 7.74 -5.23
C SER A 91 -16.95 6.29 -5.64
N LEU A 92 -17.90 6.13 -6.57
CA LEU A 92 -18.29 4.81 -7.09
C LEU A 92 -17.10 4.11 -7.79
N GLN A 93 -16.30 4.85 -8.56
CA GLN A 93 -15.11 4.31 -9.23
C GLN A 93 -14.07 3.85 -8.21
N GLY A 94 -13.82 4.65 -7.18
CA GLY A 94 -12.91 4.29 -6.09
C GLY A 94 -13.36 3.02 -5.37
N ARG A 95 -14.66 2.88 -5.07
CA ARG A 95 -15.20 1.64 -4.46
C ARG A 95 -15.03 0.42 -5.36
N PHE A 96 -15.28 0.55 -6.66
CA PHE A 96 -15.11 -0.55 -7.61
C PHE A 96 -13.65 -0.99 -7.73
N LEU A 97 -12.71 -0.03 -7.74
CA LEU A 97 -11.28 -0.32 -7.72
C LEU A 97 -10.90 -1.11 -6.48
N VAL A 98 -11.37 -0.71 -5.29
CA VAL A 98 -11.08 -1.42 -4.05
C VAL A 98 -11.62 -2.84 -4.10
N GLN A 99 -12.90 -3.02 -4.47
CA GLN A 99 -13.48 -4.36 -4.59
C GLN A 99 -12.70 -5.26 -5.55
N THR A 100 -12.26 -4.71 -6.68
CA THR A 100 -11.42 -5.43 -7.63
C THR A 100 -10.10 -5.83 -6.98
N VAL A 101 -9.36 -4.87 -6.40
CA VAL A 101 -8.06 -5.07 -5.75
C VAL A 101 -8.13 -6.12 -4.64
N LEU A 102 -9.18 -6.09 -3.80
CA LEU A 102 -9.37 -7.02 -2.70
C LEU A 102 -9.55 -8.46 -3.16
N ASN A 103 -10.22 -8.70 -4.28
CA ASN A 103 -10.38 -10.04 -4.85
C ASN A 103 -9.04 -10.66 -5.29
N TRP A 104 -8.01 -9.84 -5.52
CA TRP A 104 -6.70 -10.27 -6.01
C TRP A 104 -5.60 -10.25 -4.95
N LEU A 105 -5.91 -9.93 -3.68
CA LEU A 105 -4.92 -9.88 -2.59
C LEU A 105 -4.87 -11.22 -1.83
N PRO A 106 -3.95 -12.14 -2.14
CA PRO A 106 -3.73 -13.33 -1.33
C PRO A 106 -2.90 -12.99 -0.08
N GLY A 107 -3.39 -13.38 1.09
CA GLY A 107 -2.55 -13.53 2.29
C GLY A 107 -2.77 -12.55 3.45
N PRO A 108 -2.93 -11.22 3.27
CA PRO A 108 -3.17 -10.33 4.40
C PRO A 108 -4.65 -10.31 4.79
N ALA A 109 -4.93 -10.14 6.09
CA ALA A 109 -6.27 -9.84 6.58
C ALA A 109 -6.60 -8.39 6.19
N VAL A 110 -7.18 -8.21 5.00
CA VAL A 110 -7.68 -6.90 4.57
C VAL A 110 -9.09 -6.72 5.10
N THR A 111 -9.31 -5.64 5.85
CA THR A 111 -10.63 -5.24 6.32
C THR A 111 -10.95 -3.87 5.76
N SER A 112 -12.12 -3.72 5.15
CA SER A 112 -12.55 -2.46 4.54
C SER A 112 -13.43 -1.67 5.51
N PHE A 113 -13.31 -0.34 5.46
CA PHE A 113 -14.03 0.61 6.30
C PHE A 113 -14.57 1.77 5.46
N ASP A 114 -15.66 2.39 5.91
CA ASP A 114 -16.22 3.58 5.27
C ASP A 114 -15.58 4.88 5.78
N ASP A 115 -14.94 4.84 6.96
CA ASP A 115 -14.28 5.98 7.58
C ASP A 115 -12.95 5.59 8.23
N THR A 116 -12.09 6.59 8.39
CA THR A 116 -10.74 6.43 8.91
C THR A 116 -10.71 6.09 10.41
N ASP A 117 -11.68 6.58 11.18
CA ASP A 117 -11.68 6.40 12.64
C ASP A 117 -11.95 4.93 13.01
N ALA A 118 -12.89 4.28 12.32
CA ALA A 118 -13.17 2.87 12.46
C ALA A 118 -11.95 2.01 12.05
N ALA A 119 -11.29 2.38 10.94
CA ALA A 119 -10.11 1.70 10.44
C ALA A 119 -8.93 1.79 11.43
N VAL A 120 -8.68 2.97 11.99
CA VAL A 120 -7.68 3.21 13.04
C VAL A 120 -7.99 2.37 14.26
N THR A 121 -9.24 2.43 14.74
CA THR A 121 -9.68 1.68 15.93
C THR A 121 -9.44 0.19 15.74
N TRP A 122 -9.81 -0.38 14.59
CA TRP A 122 -9.57 -1.78 14.30
C TRP A 122 -8.07 -2.13 14.28
N LEU A 123 -7.24 -1.30 13.63
CA LEU A 123 -5.81 -1.56 13.48
C LEU A 123 -5.05 -1.45 14.82
N GLN A 124 -5.56 -0.66 15.77
CA GLN A 124 -5.05 -0.59 17.14
C GLN A 124 -5.33 -1.90 17.89
N HIS A 125 -6.54 -2.45 17.76
CA HIS A 125 -6.91 -3.73 18.38
C HIS A 125 -6.24 -4.93 17.69
N SER A 126 -5.81 -4.81 16.43
CA SER A 126 -5.09 -5.85 15.72
C SER A 126 -3.59 -5.92 16.07
N ARG A 127 -3.12 -5.12 17.04
CA ARG A 127 -1.73 -5.15 17.49
C ARG A 127 -1.48 -6.47 18.25
N PRO A 128 -0.43 -7.23 17.91
CA PRO A 128 -0.08 -8.40 18.71
C PRO A 128 0.29 -7.95 20.13
N GLU A 129 -0.28 -8.61 21.16
CA GLU A 129 -0.09 -8.30 22.58
C GLU A 129 1.39 -8.35 23.03
N HIS A 130 2.27 -8.94 22.22
CA HIS A 130 3.71 -9.09 22.44
C HIS A 130 4.60 -8.38 21.41
N ALA A 131 4.15 -7.28 20.81
CA ALA A 131 5.05 -6.42 20.03
C ALA A 131 6.09 -5.76 20.96
N THR A 132 7.19 -6.45 21.24
CA THR A 132 8.39 -5.83 21.79
C THR A 132 8.83 -4.74 20.83
N GLY A 133 9.00 -3.51 21.32
CA GLY A 133 9.24 -2.28 20.55
C GLY A 133 10.55 -2.21 19.76
N GLY A 134 11.02 -3.33 19.21
CA GLY A 134 12.07 -3.41 18.22
C GLY A 134 11.49 -3.27 16.81
N THR A 135 12.27 -2.73 15.89
CA THR A 135 11.91 -2.75 14.47
C THR A 135 11.82 -4.21 14.01
N PRO A 136 10.69 -4.65 13.42
CA PRO A 136 10.61 -6.00 12.88
C PRO A 136 11.76 -6.22 11.90
N LEU A 137 12.54 -7.28 12.11
CA LEU A 137 13.65 -7.64 11.25
C LEU A 137 13.19 -8.74 10.29
N ARG A 138 13.32 -8.47 8.99
CA ARG A 138 13.06 -9.46 7.95
C ARG A 138 14.28 -10.40 7.85
N PRO A 139 14.09 -11.73 7.76
CA PRO A 139 15.22 -12.66 7.56
C PRO A 139 16.03 -12.29 6.30
N PRO A 140 17.35 -12.48 6.28
CA PRO A 140 18.20 -12.07 5.15
C PRO A 140 17.76 -12.65 3.80
N ALA A 141 17.34 -13.92 3.78
CA ALA A 141 16.83 -14.56 2.56
C ALA A 141 15.53 -13.91 2.05
N THR A 142 14.63 -13.51 2.94
CA THR A 142 13.40 -12.81 2.58
C THR A 142 13.70 -11.37 2.15
N GLN A 143 14.67 -10.70 2.79
CA GLN A 143 15.13 -9.37 2.37
C GLN A 143 15.70 -9.39 0.96
N ALA A 144 16.54 -10.38 0.63
CA ALA A 144 17.10 -10.53 -0.72
C ALA A 144 16.00 -10.76 -1.79
N LYS A 145 14.94 -11.50 -1.45
CA LYS A 145 13.77 -11.66 -2.33
C LYS A 145 13.03 -10.35 -2.56
N VAL A 146 12.81 -9.55 -1.50
CA VAL A 146 12.16 -8.24 -1.61
C VAL A 146 13.00 -7.28 -2.45
N GLU A 147 14.31 -7.24 -2.23
CA GLU A 147 15.25 -6.43 -3.03
C GLU A 147 15.17 -6.79 -4.50
N LYS A 148 15.25 -8.09 -4.84
CA LYS A 148 15.15 -8.54 -6.23
C LYS A 148 13.80 -8.16 -6.85
N ALA A 149 12.70 -8.41 -6.13
CA ALA A 149 11.36 -8.06 -6.58
C ALA A 149 11.20 -6.55 -6.79
N PHE A 150 11.75 -5.74 -5.90
CA PHE A 150 11.76 -4.28 -6.03
C PHE A 150 12.56 -3.83 -7.27
N GLN A 151 13.75 -4.39 -7.50
CA GLN A 151 14.55 -4.07 -8.68
C GLN A 151 13.84 -4.42 -9.99
N ASP A 152 13.20 -5.59 -10.05
CA ASP A 152 12.43 -6.02 -11.21
C ASP A 152 11.19 -5.13 -11.42
N PHE A 153 10.50 -4.75 -10.34
CA PHE A 153 9.39 -3.81 -10.37
C PHE A 153 9.84 -2.43 -10.86
N CYS A 154 10.90 -1.84 -10.30
CA CYS A 154 11.45 -0.56 -10.74
C CYS A 154 11.82 -0.59 -12.23
N ARG A 155 12.51 -1.63 -12.69
CA ARG A 155 12.88 -1.76 -14.11
C ARG A 155 11.64 -1.76 -15.00
N LYS A 156 10.59 -2.46 -14.60
CA LYS A 156 9.34 -2.57 -15.36
C LYS A 156 8.57 -1.25 -15.37
N VAL A 157 8.44 -0.57 -14.24
CA VAL A 157 7.74 0.73 -14.16
C VAL A 157 8.49 1.80 -14.94
N THR A 158 9.82 1.89 -14.80
CA THR A 158 10.63 2.86 -15.55
C THR A 158 10.54 2.65 -17.06
N ALA A 159 10.35 1.41 -17.53
CA ALA A 159 10.13 1.13 -18.96
C ALA A 159 8.72 1.54 -19.45
N GLN A 160 7.76 1.73 -18.54
CA GLN A 160 6.38 2.14 -18.85
C GLN A 160 6.16 3.66 -18.72
N VAL A 161 6.99 4.33 -17.91
CA VAL A 161 6.97 5.78 -17.75
C VAL A 161 7.73 6.43 -18.92
N PRO A 162 7.10 7.31 -19.72
CA PRO A 162 7.78 8.03 -20.79
C PRO A 162 8.98 8.82 -20.23
N ALA A 163 10.12 8.78 -20.94
CA ALA A 163 11.20 9.72 -20.64
C ALA A 163 10.68 11.14 -20.87
N LEU A 164 10.79 11.99 -19.85
CA LEU A 164 10.50 13.42 -19.94
C LEU A 164 11.45 14.13 -20.90
#